data_AF-A0A934JYH2-F1
#
_entry.id   AF-A0A934JYH2-F1
#
_cell.length_a   1.000
_cell.length_b   1.000
_cell.length_c   1.000
_cell.angle_alpha   90.00
_cell.angle_beta   90.00
_cell.angle_gamma   90.00
#
_symmetry.space_group_name_H-M   'P 1'
#
loop_
_entity.id
_entity.type
_entity.pdbx_description
1 polymer ?
#
loop_
_entity_poly.entity_id
_entity_poly.type
_entity_poly.pdbx_seq_one_letter_code
_entity_poly.pdbx_strand_id
1 'polypeptide(L)'
;MFNPESESRFFKMLSLCPEFEKYWDIKEGVCKQRTLGGAINRLLSSEDTEGESALLSFYAAVWFGNSDMFEFDFIKAMQVMDERSIKIIRAWMVKPFFCGDWE
;
A
#
# COMPACT_ATOMS: atom_id res chain seq x y z
N MET A 1 2.85 17.12 0.39
CA MET A 1 2.93 17.74 1.72
C MET A 1 3.35 16.65 2.69
N PHE A 2 4.62 16.60 3.09
CA PHE A 2 5.14 15.58 4.01
C PHE A 2 4.67 15.95 5.43
N ASN A 3 3.66 15.24 5.92
CA ASN A 3 3.18 15.35 7.30
C ASN A 3 3.80 14.19 8.09
N PRO A 4 4.71 14.44 9.05
CA PRO A 4 5.35 13.40 9.85
C PRO A 4 4.37 12.48 10.58
N GLU A 5 3.19 12.99 10.96
CA GLU A 5 2.13 12.16 11.56
C GLU A 5 1.57 11.15 10.55
N SER A 6 1.31 11.59 9.32
CA SER A 6 0.78 10.71 8.27
C SER A 6 1.80 9.65 7.85
N GLU A 7 3.09 10.01 7.78
CA GLU A 7 4.18 9.04 7.58
C GLU A 7 4.26 8.03 8.73
N SER A 8 4.20 8.48 9.98
CA SER A 8 4.19 7.59 11.13
C SER A 8 3.02 6.61 11.09
N ARG A 9 1.83 7.09 10.72
CA ARG A 9 0.63 6.24 10.53
C ARG A 9 0.80 5.25 9.39
N PHE A 10 1.45 5.66 8.29
CA PHE A 10 1.80 4.76 7.19
C PHE A 10 2.75 3.66 7.64
N PHE A 11 3.85 3.98 8.31
CA PHE A 11 4.80 2.96 8.77
C PHE A 11 4.20 2.03 9.83
N LYS A 12 3.30 2.54 10.67
CA LYS A 12 2.51 1.69 11.58
C LYS A 12 1.61 0.72 10.81
N MET A 13 0.97 1.18 9.73
CA MET A 13 0.19 0.29 8.85
C MET A 13 1.11 -0.74 8.18
N LEU A 14 2.26 -0.31 7.64
CA LEU A 14 3.25 -1.16 6.96
C LEU A 14 3.79 -2.28 7.85
N SER A 15 3.95 -2.03 9.16
CA SER A 15 4.38 -3.07 10.13
C SER A 15 3.40 -4.26 10.24
N LEU A 16 2.16 -4.10 9.75
CA LEU A 16 1.20 -5.21 9.64
C LEU A 16 1.55 -6.17 8.49
N CYS A 17 2.47 -5.81 7.60
CA CYS A 17 2.97 -6.60 6.47
C CYS A 17 4.51 -6.51 6.39
N PRO A 18 5.26 -7.14 7.31
CA PRO A 18 6.73 -7.04 7.38
C PRO A 18 7.45 -7.37 6.08
N GLU A 19 6.89 -8.26 5.27
CA GLU A 19 7.37 -8.66 3.94
C GLU A 19 7.50 -7.50 2.94
N PHE A 20 6.74 -6.41 3.16
CA PHE A 20 6.71 -5.21 2.32
C PHE A 20 7.67 -4.12 2.79
N GLU A 21 8.14 -4.16 4.05
CA GLU A 21 9.02 -3.12 4.61
C GLU A 21 10.26 -2.87 3.75
N LYS A 22 10.80 -3.91 3.10
CA LYS A 22 11.98 -3.82 2.22
C LYS A 22 11.85 -2.80 1.07
N TYR A 23 10.63 -2.43 0.67
CA TYR A 23 10.36 -1.47 -0.40
C TYR A 23 10.32 -0.01 0.08
N TRP A 24 10.29 0.22 1.39
CA TRP A 24 10.38 1.55 1.98
C TRP A 24 11.66 1.68 2.81
N ASP A 25 12.29 2.84 2.75
CA ASP A 25 13.34 3.22 3.68
C ASP A 25 12.71 4.10 4.77
N ILE A 26 12.55 3.53 5.96
CA ILE A 26 11.93 4.21 7.10
C ILE A 26 12.82 5.36 7.60
N LYS A 27 14.15 5.22 7.50
CA LYS A 27 15.09 6.23 8.01
C LYS A 27 15.10 7.46 7.12
N GLU A 28 15.12 7.23 5.81
CA GLU A 28 15.19 8.27 4.81
C GLU A 28 13.79 8.77 4.38
N GLY A 29 12.72 8.09 4.80
CA GLY A 29 11.35 8.46 4.44
C GLY A 29 11.07 8.33 2.94
N VAL A 30 11.69 7.35 2.27
CA VAL A 30 11.59 7.19 0.81
C VAL A 30 11.08 5.82 0.41
N CYS A 31 10.34 5.77 -0.71
CA CYS A 31 9.92 4.53 -1.35
C CYS A 31 10.87 4.15 -2.48
N LYS A 32 11.30 2.88 -2.54
CA LYS A 32 12.17 2.33 -3.59
C LYS A 32 11.35 1.96 -4.83
N GLN A 33 10.81 2.98 -5.50
CA GLN A 33 9.82 2.88 -6.58
C GLN A 33 10.16 1.82 -7.65
N ARG A 34 11.41 1.77 -8.14
CA ARG A 34 11.84 0.80 -9.15
C ARG A 34 11.70 -0.65 -8.67
N THR A 35 12.10 -0.91 -7.42
CA THR A 35 12.01 -2.27 -6.84
C THR A 35 10.56 -2.65 -6.52
N LEU A 36 9.73 -1.67 -6.15
CA LEU A 36 8.32 -1.84 -5.85
C LEU A 36 7.52 -2.25 -7.09
N GLY A 37 7.65 -1.51 -8.20
CA GLY A 37 6.95 -1.86 -9.45
C GLY A 37 7.34 -3.24 -9.97
N GLY A 38 8.64 -3.58 -9.91
CA GLY A 38 9.10 -4.93 -10.26
C GLY A 38 8.57 -6.02 -9.32
N ALA A 39 8.28 -5.71 -8.06
CA ALA A 39 7.71 -6.66 -7.12
C ALA A 39 6.23 -6.92 -7.36
N ILE A 40 5.44 -5.86 -7.58
CA ILE A 40 4.02 -5.95 -7.93
C ILE A 40 3.85 -6.84 -9.17
N ASN A 41 4.63 -6.59 -10.23
CA ASN A 41 4.57 -7.39 -11.44
C ASN A 41 4.95 -8.87 -11.23
N ARG A 42 5.88 -9.17 -10.31
CA ARG A 42 6.22 -10.55 -9.98
C ARG A 42 5.12 -11.25 -9.19
N LEU A 43 4.47 -10.54 -8.26
CA LEU A 43 3.37 -11.09 -7.48
C LEU A 43 2.09 -11.29 -8.31
N LEU A 44 1.92 -10.55 -9.42
CA LEU A 44 0.84 -10.82 -10.37
C LEU A 44 1.03 -12.10 -11.21
N SER A 45 2.15 -12.81 -11.08
CA SER A 45 2.46 -13.94 -11.98
C SER A 45 1.71 -15.24 -11.66
N SER A 46 1.03 -15.33 -10.52
CA SER A 46 0.22 -16.49 -10.12
C SER A 46 -1.01 -16.10 -9.29
N GLU A 47 -2.08 -16.89 -9.37
CA GLU A 47 -3.32 -16.71 -8.60
C GLU A 47 -3.06 -16.67 -7.08
N ASP A 48 -2.14 -17.50 -6.59
CA ASP A 48 -1.81 -17.60 -5.16
C ASP A 48 -1.19 -16.30 -4.57
N THR A 49 -0.67 -15.42 -5.42
CA THR A 49 0.03 -14.18 -5.01
C THR A 49 -0.67 -12.91 -5.47
N GLU A 50 -1.83 -13.04 -6.13
CA GLU A 50 -2.58 -11.91 -6.67
C GLU A 50 -3.08 -10.99 -5.55
N GLY A 51 -3.57 -11.57 -4.43
CA GLY A 51 -3.97 -10.82 -3.24
C GLY A 51 -2.84 -10.01 -2.61
N GLU A 52 -1.63 -10.58 -2.54
CA GLU A 52 -0.45 -9.87 -2.04
C GLU A 52 -0.06 -8.73 -2.98
N SER A 53 -0.13 -8.95 -4.30
CA SER A 53 0.15 -7.92 -5.28
C SER A 53 -0.82 -6.75 -5.15
N ALA A 54 -2.11 -7.04 -5.04
CA ALA A 54 -3.14 -6.02 -4.85
C ALA A 54 -2.91 -5.23 -3.55
N LEU A 55 -2.43 -5.89 -2.48
CA LEU A 55 -2.16 -5.22 -1.21
C LEU A 55 -0.93 -4.33 -1.32
N LEU A 56 0.11 -4.81 -1.99
CA LEU A 56 1.32 -4.01 -2.25
C LEU A 56 1.01 -2.79 -3.13
N SER A 57 0.16 -2.94 -4.15
CA SER A 57 -0.36 -1.83 -4.96
C SER A 57 -1.16 -0.84 -4.12
N PHE A 58 -1.96 -1.30 -3.14
CA PHE A 58 -2.63 -0.42 -2.20
C PHE A 58 -1.65 0.42 -1.37
N TYR A 59 -0.63 -0.20 -0.77
CA TYR A 59 0.40 0.55 -0.03
C TYR A 59 1.11 1.58 -0.91
N ALA A 60 1.39 1.23 -2.17
CA ALA A 60 1.96 2.14 -3.15
C ALA A 60 1.01 3.33 -3.41
N ALA A 61 -0.26 3.05 -3.70
CA ALA A 61 -1.28 4.05 -3.97
C ALA A 61 -1.44 5.03 -2.80
N VAL A 62 -1.46 4.53 -1.57
CA VAL A 62 -1.53 5.36 -0.36
C VAL A 62 -0.30 6.25 -0.22
N TRP A 63 0.90 5.70 -0.42
CA TRP A 63 2.16 6.46 -0.27
C TRP A 63 2.30 7.58 -1.31
N PHE A 64 1.95 7.29 -2.56
CA PHE A 64 2.07 8.26 -3.66
C PHE A 64 0.84 9.16 -3.82
N GLY A 65 -0.25 8.89 -3.09
CA GLY A 65 -1.54 9.58 -3.28
C GLY A 65 -2.10 9.41 -4.69
N ASN A 66 -1.78 8.29 -5.35
CA ASN A 66 -2.10 8.03 -6.75
C ASN A 66 -2.34 6.53 -6.98
N SER A 67 -3.61 6.15 -7.15
CA SER A 67 -4.02 4.76 -7.44
C SER A 67 -3.59 4.27 -8.81
N ASP A 68 -3.51 5.16 -9.80
CA ASP A 68 -3.27 4.81 -11.20
C ASP A 68 -1.81 4.43 -11.43
N MET A 69 -0.90 4.99 -10.64
CA MET A 69 0.55 4.78 -10.75
C MET A 69 0.97 3.30 -10.61
N PHE A 70 0.18 2.50 -9.87
CA PHE A 70 0.42 1.08 -9.65
C PHE A 70 -0.83 0.22 -9.90
N GLU A 71 -1.75 0.75 -10.72
CA GLU A 71 -2.97 0.07 -11.17
C GLU A 71 -3.79 -0.55 -10.02
N PHE A 72 -3.86 0.14 -8.87
CA PHE A 72 -4.66 -0.35 -7.76
C PHE A 72 -6.16 -0.22 -8.06
N ASP A 73 -6.83 -1.35 -8.27
CA ASP A 73 -8.28 -1.45 -8.44
C ASP A 73 -8.91 -2.04 -7.18
N PHE A 74 -9.67 -1.23 -6.45
CA PHE A 74 -10.31 -1.63 -5.20
C PHE A 74 -11.30 -2.79 -5.38
N ILE A 75 -12.09 -2.78 -6.45
CA ILE A 75 -13.13 -3.80 -6.65
C ILE A 75 -12.48 -5.15 -6.93
N LYS A 76 -11.44 -5.16 -7.77
CA LYS A 76 -10.66 -6.38 -8.02
C LYS A 76 -9.92 -6.85 -6.78
N ALA A 77 -9.27 -5.93 -6.05
CA ALA A 77 -8.55 -6.24 -4.83
C ALA A 77 -9.44 -6.99 -3.81
N MET A 78 -10.69 -6.57 -3.62
CA MET A 78 -11.62 -7.22 -2.68
C MET A 78 -12.03 -8.65 -3.10
N GLN A 79 -11.83 -9.04 -4.36
CA GLN A 79 -12.13 -10.39 -4.84
C GLN A 79 -11.00 -11.38 -4.57
N VAL A 80 -9.75 -10.90 -4.48
CA VAL A 80 -8.53 -11.74 -4.43
C VAL A 80 -7.80 -11.68 -3.10
N MET A 81 -8.08 -10.68 -2.27
CA MET A 81 -7.46 -10.51 -0.96
C MET A 81 -8.04 -11.44 0.10
N ASP A 82 -7.18 -11.84 1.03
CA ASP A 82 -7.60 -12.54 2.24
C ASP A 82 -8.25 -11.58 3.27
N GLU A 83 -8.89 -12.15 4.29
CA GLU A 83 -9.59 -11.38 5.33
C GLU A 83 -8.65 -10.42 6.08
N ARG A 84 -7.37 -10.79 6.25
CA ARG A 84 -6.36 -9.95 6.91
C ARG A 84 -6.09 -8.69 6.09
N SER A 85 -5.85 -8.84 4.79
CA SER A 85 -5.57 -7.72 3.87
C SER A 85 -6.76 -6.78 3.77
N ILE A 86 -7.97 -7.33 3.68
CA ILE A 86 -9.22 -6.55 3.68
C ILE A 86 -9.37 -5.73 4.98
N LYS A 87 -9.04 -6.31 6.15
CA LYS A 87 -9.07 -5.58 7.43
C LYS A 87 -8.11 -4.39 7.46
N ILE A 88 -6.93 -4.52 6.85
CA ILE A 88 -5.95 -3.42 6.76
C ILE A 88 -6.52 -2.27 5.93
N ILE A 89 -7.01 -2.57 4.72
CA ILE A 89 -7.59 -1.55 3.84
C ILE A 89 -8.81 -0.88 4.50
N ARG A 90 -9.70 -1.68 5.10
CA ARG A 90 -10.86 -1.15 5.81
C ARG A 90 -10.46 -0.20 6.95
N ALA A 91 -9.45 -0.57 7.75
CA ALA A 91 -8.98 0.27 8.84
C ALA A 91 -8.44 1.62 8.32
N TRP A 92 -7.73 1.60 7.20
CA TRP A 92 -7.30 2.81 6.52
C TRP A 92 -8.48 3.64 6.00
N MET A 93 -9.47 3.02 5.32
CA MET A 93 -10.63 3.74 4.78
C MET A 93 -11.47 4.44 5.85
N VAL A 94 -11.58 3.86 7.05
CA VAL A 94 -12.33 4.46 8.17
C VAL A 94 -11.65 5.72 8.70
N LYS A 95 -10.32 5.74 8.70
CA LYS A 95 -9.52 6.87 9.16
C LYS A 95 -8.32 7.02 8.25
N PRO A 96 -8.48 7.64 7.06
CA PRO A 96 -7.39 7.73 6.11
C PRO A 96 -6.34 8.74 6.60
N PHE A 97 -5.20 8.74 5.93
CA PHE A 97 -4.09 9.67 6.14
C PHE A 97 -3.49 10.03 4.78
N PHE A 98 -2.65 11.06 4.71
CA PHE A 98 -2.24 11.73 3.46
C PHE A 98 -3.39 12.35 2.66
N CYS A 99 -4.59 12.44 3.24
CA CYS A 99 -5.67 13.26 2.71
C CYS A 99 -5.37 14.71 3.09
N GLY A 100 -5.40 15.63 2.12
CA GLY A 100 -5.55 17.04 2.46
C GLY A 100 -6.88 17.25 3.17
N ASP A 101 -6.95 18.25 4.04
CA ASP A 101 -8.24 18.74 4.52
C ASP A 101 -9.00 19.23 3.30
N TRP A 102 -10.13 18.58 2.98
CA TRP A 102 -11.08 19.11 2.03
C TRP A 102 -11.84 20.23 2.76
N GLU A 103 -11.24 21.42 2.83
CA GLU A 103 -11.93 22.66 3.18
C GLU A 103 -12.75 23.19 2.01
#